data_AF-A0A109LLQ4-F1
#
_entry.id   AF-A0A109LLQ4-F1
#
_cell.length_a   1.000
_cell.length_b   1.000
_cell.length_c   1.000
_cell.angle_alpha   90.00
_cell.angle_beta   90.00
_cell.angle_gamma   90.00
#
_symmetry.space_group_name_H-M   'P 1'
#
loop_
_entity.id
_entity.type
_entity.pdbx_description
1 polymer ?
#
loop_
_entity_poly.entity_id
_entity_poly.type
_entity_poly.pdbx_seq_one_letter_code
_entity_poly.pdbx_strand_id
1 'polypeptide(L)'
;MTAVQHLKRLTLGLTLLGLAAHASAQVQVTDAWVRASVVGQPSSGAFMTLTADSDSKLLSVASPVAKDVQIHEMSMKDDVMRMGPVGSVALPAGKAVKLDPNGYHVMLMGLTGRIKEGDQVPLTLTVEDAKGEKQAVEVKATARGLDGMDHSKMDHSKMH
;
A
#
# COMPACT_ATOMS: atom_id res chain seq x y z
N MET A 1 -26.99 35.17 -57.87
CA MET A 1 -28.08 34.80 -56.93
C MET A 1 -28.85 33.71 -57.66
N THR A 2 -28.88 32.42 -57.26
CA THR A 2 -29.27 31.90 -55.94
C THR A 2 -28.84 30.43 -55.78
N ALA A 3 -28.31 30.11 -54.60
CA ALA A 3 -28.28 28.84 -53.86
C ALA A 3 -27.96 27.49 -54.53
N VAL A 4 -26.74 27.01 -54.25
CA VAL A 4 -26.41 25.60 -54.00
C VAL A 4 -26.81 25.27 -52.56
N GLN A 5 -27.32 24.07 -52.26
CA GLN A 5 -26.75 23.14 -51.24
C GLN A 5 -27.68 21.97 -50.86
N HIS A 6 -27.31 20.81 -51.41
CA HIS A 6 -27.14 19.51 -50.80
C HIS A 6 -27.91 19.13 -49.53
N LEU A 7 -28.85 18.21 -49.75
CA LEU A 7 -29.34 17.20 -48.83
C LEU A 7 -28.19 16.41 -48.19
N LYS A 8 -27.95 16.59 -46.89
CA LYS A 8 -27.17 15.65 -46.07
C LYS A 8 -28.04 15.15 -44.93
N ARG A 9 -28.56 13.94 -45.10
CA ARG A 9 -29.19 13.14 -44.04
C ARG A 9 -28.09 12.73 -43.07
N LEU A 10 -28.14 13.25 -41.84
CA LEU A 10 -27.22 12.90 -40.77
C LEU A 10 -27.79 11.68 -40.04
N THR A 11 -27.32 10.47 -40.39
CA THR A 11 -27.72 9.25 -39.70
C THR A 11 -26.90 9.10 -38.42
N LEU A 12 -27.59 9.08 -37.29
CA LEU A 12 -27.08 8.92 -35.94
C LEU A 12 -26.59 7.47 -35.73
N GLY A 13 -25.27 7.26 -35.68
CA GLY A 13 -24.67 5.97 -35.34
C GLY A 13 -24.30 5.92 -33.85
N LEU A 14 -25.18 5.33 -33.04
CA LEU A 14 -24.95 5.04 -31.63
C LEU A 14 -24.10 3.76 -31.52
N THR A 15 -22.77 3.88 -31.43
CA THR A 15 -21.90 2.76 -31.06
C THR A 15 -21.82 2.68 -29.53
N LEU A 16 -22.48 1.66 -28.99
CA LEU A 16 -22.35 1.21 -27.60
C LEU A 16 -20.87 0.91 -27.31
N LEU A 17 -20.22 1.75 -26.51
CA LEU A 17 -18.91 1.47 -25.94
C LEU A 17 -19.13 0.47 -24.80
N GLY A 18 -18.83 -0.80 -25.05
CA GLY A 18 -18.89 -1.85 -24.05
C GLY A 18 -17.97 -1.53 -22.88
N LEU A 19 -18.55 -1.22 -21.72
CA LEU A 19 -17.82 -1.11 -20.46
C LEU A 19 -17.44 -2.53 -20.05
N ALA A 20 -16.26 -2.99 -20.46
CA ALA A 20 -15.69 -4.21 -19.92
C ALA A 20 -15.42 -3.96 -18.44
N ALA A 21 -16.27 -4.52 -17.57
CA ALA A 21 -15.98 -4.64 -16.15
C ALA A 21 -14.81 -5.62 -16.02
N HIS A 22 -13.59 -5.10 -16.05
CA HIS A 22 -12.39 -5.86 -15.75
C HIS A 22 -12.49 -6.33 -14.31
N ALA A 23 -12.80 -7.61 -14.11
CA ALA A 23 -12.71 -8.26 -12.81
C ALA A 23 -11.22 -8.40 -12.48
N SER A 24 -10.61 -7.31 -12.01
CA SER A 24 -9.24 -7.33 -11.50
C SER A 24 -9.17 -8.23 -10.27
N ALA A 25 -8.04 -8.92 -10.10
CA ALA A 25 -7.80 -9.77 -8.94
C ALA A 25 -8.03 -8.96 -7.66
N GLN A 26 -9.03 -9.32 -6.84
CA GLN A 26 -9.30 -8.52 -5.65
C GLN A 26 -8.22 -8.76 -4.59
N VAL A 27 -7.66 -7.68 -4.05
CA VAL A 27 -6.73 -7.72 -2.92
C VAL A 27 -7.43 -7.12 -1.73
N GLN A 28 -7.61 -7.94 -0.70
CA GLN A 28 -8.15 -7.52 0.57
C GLN A 28 -7.02 -6.99 1.45
N VAL A 29 -7.22 -5.80 2.01
CA VAL A 29 -6.31 -5.19 2.98
C VAL A 29 -7.02 -5.11 4.32
N THR A 30 -6.39 -5.67 5.35
CA THR A 30 -6.93 -5.71 6.72
C THR A 30 -5.88 -5.21 7.70
N ASP A 31 -6.33 -4.77 8.88
CA ASP A 31 -5.47 -4.29 9.96
C ASP A 31 -4.43 -3.24 9.54
N ALA A 32 -4.79 -2.36 8.61
CA ALA A 32 -3.88 -1.33 8.13
C ALA A 32 -3.67 -0.24 9.19
N TRP A 33 -2.40 0.00 9.54
CA TRP A 33 -2.04 1.04 10.50
C TRP A 33 -0.66 1.63 10.22
N VAL A 34 -0.42 2.83 10.74
CA VAL A 34 0.87 3.53 10.64
C VAL A 34 1.38 3.83 12.04
N ARG A 35 2.69 3.76 12.24
CA ARG A 35 3.29 4.22 13.49
C ARG A 35 3.20 5.74 13.58
N ALA A 36 2.68 6.27 14.68
CA ALA A 36 2.73 7.70 14.94
C ALA A 36 4.20 8.15 15.04
N SER A 37 4.48 9.37 14.58
CA SER A 37 5.82 9.95 14.63
C SER A 37 5.93 11.07 15.67
N VAL A 38 7.15 11.28 16.16
CA VAL A 38 7.47 12.44 17.00
C VAL A 38 7.81 13.66 16.14
N VAL A 39 7.81 14.84 16.73
CA VAL A 39 8.17 16.08 16.03
C VAL A 39 9.60 15.96 15.49
N GLY A 40 9.79 16.26 14.20
CA GLY A 40 11.09 16.22 13.53
C GLY A 40 11.55 14.84 13.08
N GLN A 41 10.80 13.76 13.37
CA GLN A 41 11.15 12.43 12.89
C GLN A 41 10.97 12.35 11.36
N PRO A 42 12.01 11.97 10.59
CA PRO A 42 11.96 12.05 9.13
C PRO A 42 11.22 10.89 8.47
N SER A 43 10.92 9.82 9.20
CA SER A 43 10.32 8.60 8.65
C SER A 43 9.39 7.89 9.62
N SER A 44 8.47 7.08 9.08
CA SER A 44 7.63 6.17 9.87
C SER A 44 7.39 4.86 9.12
N GLY A 45 6.83 3.86 9.82
CA GLY A 45 6.47 2.55 9.27
C GLY A 45 4.95 2.40 9.15
N ALA A 46 4.50 1.76 8.07
CA ALA A 46 3.12 1.34 7.85
C ALA A 46 3.03 -0.19 7.69
N PHE A 47 1.95 -0.74 8.21
CA PHE A 47 1.76 -2.16 8.46
C PHE A 47 0.33 -2.55 8.10
N MET A 48 0.13 -3.78 7.60
CA MET A 48 -1.17 -4.28 7.17
C MET A 48 -1.09 -5.79 6.89
N THR A 49 -2.23 -6.45 6.74
CA THR A 49 -2.30 -7.80 6.18
C THR A 49 -2.94 -7.76 4.80
N LEU A 50 -2.28 -8.38 3.83
CA LEU A 50 -2.73 -8.46 2.44
C LEU A 50 -3.15 -9.89 2.11
N THR A 51 -4.32 -10.07 1.49
CA THR A 51 -4.76 -11.35 0.94
C THR A 51 -5.25 -11.13 -0.48
N ALA A 52 -4.64 -11.81 -1.45
CA ALA A 52 -5.04 -11.73 -2.85
C ALA A 52 -5.83 -12.98 -3.25
N ASP A 53 -6.86 -12.83 -4.08
CA ASP A 53 -7.67 -13.96 -4.57
C ASP A 53 -6.94 -14.80 -5.63
N SER A 54 -5.91 -14.25 -6.25
CA SER A 54 -5.02 -14.93 -7.20
C SER A 54 -3.55 -14.62 -6.89
N ASP A 55 -2.64 -15.41 -7.43
CA ASP A 55 -1.21 -15.16 -7.28
C ASP A 55 -0.88 -13.76 -7.81
N SER A 56 -0.33 -12.93 -6.93
CA SER A 56 -0.11 -11.51 -7.17
C SER A 56 1.20 -11.06 -6.56
N LYS A 57 1.60 -9.82 -6.84
CA LYS A 57 2.78 -9.17 -6.25
C LYS A 57 2.45 -7.74 -5.87
N LEU A 58 2.74 -7.36 -4.63
CA LEU A 58 2.80 -5.94 -4.25
C LEU A 58 4.09 -5.36 -4.84
N LEU A 59 3.97 -4.44 -5.78
CA LEU A 59 5.12 -3.83 -6.46
C LEU A 59 5.60 -2.57 -5.74
N SER A 60 4.67 -1.73 -5.29
CA SER A 60 5.01 -0.46 -4.66
C SER A 60 3.87 0.05 -3.80
N VAL A 61 4.21 1.01 -2.93
CA VAL A 61 3.25 1.77 -2.14
C VAL A 61 3.58 3.25 -2.31
N ALA A 62 2.55 4.10 -2.33
CA ALA A 62 2.70 5.55 -2.37
C ALA A 62 1.84 6.20 -1.28
N SER A 63 2.25 7.39 -0.83
CA SER A 63 1.47 8.19 0.10
C SER A 63 1.81 9.68 -0.04
N PRO A 64 0.82 10.60 0.02
CA PRO A 64 1.09 12.04 -0.01
C PRO A 64 1.75 12.57 1.27
N VAL A 65 1.82 11.77 2.35
CA VAL A 65 2.43 12.21 3.62
C VAL A 65 3.96 12.03 3.65
N ALA A 66 4.54 11.44 2.61
CA ALA A 66 5.96 11.13 2.51
C ALA A 66 6.50 11.48 1.12
N LYS A 67 7.78 11.85 1.04
CA LYS A 67 8.46 12.14 -0.23
C LYS A 67 8.82 10.87 -1.00
N ASP A 68 9.12 9.81 -0.27
CA ASP A 68 9.50 8.52 -0.82
C ASP A 68 8.89 7.40 0.03
N VAL A 69 8.46 6.32 -0.62
CA VAL A 69 7.81 5.19 0.06
C VAL A 69 8.40 3.90 -0.48
N GLN A 70 8.92 3.08 0.43
CA GLN A 70 9.64 1.85 0.09
C GLN A 70 9.04 0.67 0.83
N ILE A 71 9.15 -0.52 0.26
CA ILE A 71 8.83 -1.77 0.97
C ILE A 71 10.15 -2.36 1.43
N HIS A 72 10.29 -2.60 2.73
CA HIS A 72 11.49 -3.16 3.34
C HIS A 72 11.22 -4.56 3.86
N GLU A 73 12.27 -5.38 3.93
CA GLU A 73 12.24 -6.70 4.55
C GLU A 73 13.28 -6.79 5.67
N MET A 74 12.87 -7.37 6.79
CA MET A 74 13.75 -7.87 7.83
C MET A 74 14.08 -9.33 7.55
N SER A 75 15.34 -9.63 7.25
CA SER A 75 15.81 -11.00 7.02
C SER A 75 17.08 -11.30 7.79
N MET A 76 17.23 -12.54 8.25
CA MET A 76 18.51 -13.04 8.78
C MET A 76 19.28 -13.66 7.63
N LYS A 77 20.50 -13.17 7.38
CA LYS A 77 21.43 -13.77 6.43
C LYS A 77 22.78 -13.91 7.09
N ASP A 78 23.27 -15.15 7.19
CA ASP A 78 24.56 -15.48 7.79
C ASP A 78 24.71 -14.94 9.24
N ASP A 79 23.67 -15.14 10.07
CA ASP A 79 23.53 -14.60 11.44
C ASP A 79 23.54 -13.05 11.55
N VAL A 80 23.49 -12.35 10.42
CA VAL A 80 23.37 -10.89 10.36
C VAL A 80 21.94 -10.51 10.00
N MET A 81 21.31 -9.74 10.86
CA MET A 81 20.02 -9.11 10.57
C MET A 81 20.20 -8.03 9.50
N ARG A 82 19.50 -8.17 8.39
CA ARG A 82 19.43 -7.19 7.31
C ARG A 82 18.04 -6.60 7.22
N MET A 83 17.99 -5.27 7.27
CA MET A 83 16.84 -4.46 6.92
C MET A 83 17.15 -3.74 5.61
N GLY A 84 16.30 -3.85 4.61
CA GLY A 84 16.51 -3.11 3.37
C GLY A 84 15.35 -3.19 2.39
N PRO A 85 15.37 -2.32 1.36
CA PRO A 85 14.31 -2.26 0.37
C PRO A 85 14.26 -3.52 -0.49
N VAL A 86 13.04 -3.92 -0.83
CA VAL A 86 12.74 -5.01 -1.77
C VAL A 86 11.95 -4.46 -2.95
N GLY A 87 12.13 -5.07 -4.13
CA GLY A 87 11.46 -4.63 -5.36
C GLY A 87 9.99 -5.04 -5.46
N SER A 88 9.58 -6.08 -4.72
CA SER A 88 8.18 -6.52 -4.63
C SER A 88 7.99 -7.52 -3.49
N VAL A 89 6.75 -7.71 -3.06
CA VAL A 89 6.35 -8.77 -2.11
C VAL A 89 5.40 -9.73 -2.81
N ALA A 90 5.69 -11.03 -2.78
CA ALA A 90 4.79 -12.04 -3.33
C ALA A 90 3.52 -12.15 -2.47
N LEU A 91 2.37 -12.22 -3.14
CA LEU A 91 1.05 -12.42 -2.53
C LEU A 91 0.45 -13.71 -3.12
N PRO A 92 0.73 -14.88 -2.53
CA PRO A 92 0.17 -16.14 -3.01
C PRO A 92 -1.36 -16.17 -2.86
N ALA A 93 -2.06 -16.77 -3.81
CA ALA A 93 -3.52 -16.84 -3.82
C ALA A 93 -4.09 -17.39 -2.51
N GLY A 94 -5.04 -16.68 -1.92
CA GLY A 94 -5.74 -17.05 -0.68
C GLY A 94 -4.85 -17.09 0.57
N LYS A 95 -3.59 -16.64 0.50
CA LYS A 95 -2.68 -16.58 1.64
C LYS A 95 -2.57 -15.16 2.17
N ALA A 96 -2.75 -15.03 3.47
CA ALA A 96 -2.51 -13.79 4.17
C ALA A 96 -0.99 -13.54 4.30
N VAL A 97 -0.52 -12.43 3.74
CA VAL A 97 0.84 -11.94 3.87
C VAL A 97 0.83 -10.75 4.82
N LYS A 98 1.56 -10.86 5.93
CA LYS A 98 1.64 -9.80 6.94
C LYS A 98 2.80 -8.87 6.63
N LEU A 99 2.50 -7.57 6.65
CA LEU A 99 3.48 -6.51 6.71
C LEU A 99 3.50 -6.00 8.15
N ASP A 100 4.54 -6.36 8.91
CA ASP A 100 4.69 -6.12 10.34
C ASP A 100 6.12 -5.65 10.69
N PRO A 101 6.37 -5.15 11.92
CA PRO A 101 7.67 -4.60 12.32
C PRO A 101 8.87 -5.56 12.23
N ASN A 102 8.65 -6.87 12.21
CA ASN A 102 9.70 -7.90 12.22
C ASN A 102 9.84 -8.63 10.89
N GLY A 103 9.07 -8.26 9.87
CA GLY A 103 9.11 -8.86 8.54
C GLY A 103 9.08 -7.79 7.44
N TYR A 104 8.20 -7.97 6.45
CA TYR A 104 7.94 -6.93 5.45
C TYR A 104 7.28 -5.71 6.10
N HIS A 105 7.64 -4.51 5.70
CA HIS A 105 6.95 -3.30 6.15
C HIS A 105 7.10 -2.16 5.15
N VAL A 106 6.16 -1.22 5.16
CA VAL A 106 6.23 -0.03 4.31
C VAL A 106 6.92 1.09 5.07
N MET A 107 8.03 1.60 4.53
CA MET A 107 8.74 2.75 5.06
C MET A 107 8.27 4.03 4.36
N LEU A 108 7.73 4.96 5.14
CA LEU A 108 7.36 6.32 4.74
C LEU A 108 8.54 7.25 5.02
N MET A 109 9.26 7.67 3.98
CA MET A 109 10.50 8.44 4.09
C MET A 109 10.32 9.90 3.70
N GLY A 110 10.98 10.80 4.44
CA GLY A 110 10.88 12.24 4.21
C GLY A 110 9.46 12.75 4.47
N LEU A 111 8.93 12.47 5.67
CA LEU A 111 7.59 12.89 6.07
C LEU A 111 7.39 14.39 5.84
N THR A 112 6.24 14.75 5.27
CA THR A 112 5.87 16.15 5.00
C THR A 112 5.37 16.88 6.25
N GLY A 113 5.03 16.11 7.29
CA GLY A 113 4.64 16.59 8.61
C GLY A 113 4.65 15.46 9.63
N ARG A 114 4.36 15.80 10.89
CA ARG A 114 4.21 14.80 11.95
C ARG A 114 2.93 13.98 11.73
N ILE A 115 3.03 12.66 11.87
CA ILE A 115 1.89 11.75 11.93
C ILE A 115 1.49 11.60 13.40
N LYS A 116 0.33 12.12 13.79
CA LYS A 116 -0.18 12.01 15.16
C LYS A 116 -1.00 10.75 15.32
N GLU A 117 -1.11 10.27 16.55
CA GLU A 117 -2.03 9.18 16.86
C GLU A 117 -3.48 9.55 16.47
N GLY A 118 -4.19 8.60 15.86
CA GLY A 118 -5.53 8.81 15.32
C GLY A 118 -5.58 9.42 13.92
N ASP A 119 -4.47 9.92 13.37
CA ASP A 119 -4.43 10.41 11.99
C ASP A 119 -4.75 9.29 10.99
N GLN A 120 -5.47 9.63 9.92
CA GLN A 120 -5.74 8.71 8.82
C GLN A 120 -4.72 8.95 7.70
N VAL A 121 -3.82 7.99 7.50
CA VAL A 121 -2.77 8.08 6.48
C VAL A 121 -3.25 7.34 5.21
N PRO A 122 -3.46 8.06 4.09
CA PRO A 122 -3.81 7.41 2.82
C PRO A 122 -2.59 6.72 2.22
N LEU A 123 -2.77 5.48 1.78
CA LEU A 123 -1.79 4.66 1.09
C LEU A 123 -2.40 4.17 -0.23
N THR A 124 -1.61 4.16 -1.29
CA THR A 124 -1.97 3.55 -2.57
C THR A 124 -1.00 2.43 -2.86
N LEU A 125 -1.49 1.20 -2.88
CA LEU A 125 -0.71 0.01 -3.16
C LEU A 125 -0.83 -0.33 -4.65
N THR A 126 0.28 -0.52 -5.34
CA THR A 126 0.27 -1.04 -6.72
C THR A 126 0.50 -2.55 -6.66
N VAL A 127 -0.53 -3.32 -7.03
CA VAL A 127 -0.46 -4.78 -7.09
C VAL A 127 -0.52 -5.23 -8.54
N GLU A 128 0.32 -6.19 -8.90
CA GLU A 128 0.31 -6.88 -10.19
C GLU A 128 -0.21 -8.31 -10.00
N ASP A 129 -1.20 -8.71 -10.79
CA ASP A 129 -1.75 -10.06 -10.73
C ASP A 129 -0.94 -11.07 -11.57
N ALA A 130 -1.34 -12.34 -11.56
CA ALA A 130 -0.69 -13.41 -12.34
C ALA A 130 -0.68 -13.17 -13.86
N LYS A 131 -1.54 -12.29 -14.38
CA LYS A 131 -1.61 -11.92 -15.80
C LYS A 131 -0.73 -10.72 -16.13
N GLY A 132 -0.11 -10.10 -15.13
CA GLY A 132 0.67 -8.86 -15.28
C GLY A 132 -0.20 -7.60 -15.27
N GLU A 133 -1.48 -7.70 -14.93
CA GLU A 133 -2.36 -6.54 -14.83
C GLU A 133 -2.11 -5.81 -13.52
N LYS A 134 -1.90 -4.49 -13.60
CA LYS A 134 -1.64 -3.65 -12.43
C LYS A 134 -2.91 -2.98 -11.97
N GLN A 135 -3.12 -2.99 -10.66
CA GLN A 135 -4.22 -2.31 -10.00
C GLN A 135 -3.71 -1.46 -8.84
N ALA A 136 -4.39 -0.34 -8.62
CA ALA A 136 -4.18 0.51 -7.46
C ALA A 136 -5.21 0.17 -6.38
N VAL A 137 -4.75 -0.14 -5.18
CA VAL A 137 -5.59 -0.42 -4.01
C VAL A 137 -5.41 0.72 -3.01
N GLU A 138 -6.48 1.45 -2.76
CA GLU A 138 -6.49 2.55 -1.81
C GLU A 138 -6.78 2.06 -0.39
N VAL A 139 -5.98 2.50 0.57
CA VAL A 139 -6.08 2.11 1.97
C VAL A 139 -5.96 3.36 2.83
N LYS A 140 -6.80 3.46 3.88
CA LYS A 140 -6.65 4.46 4.93
C LYS A 140 -6.16 3.76 6.20
N ALA A 141 -4.89 3.94 6.51
CA ALA A 141 -4.25 3.34 7.66
C ALA A 141 -4.33 4.29 8.87
N THR A 142 -4.85 3.82 10.00
CA THR A 142 -4.97 4.65 11.21
C THR A 142 -3.63 4.68 11.93
N ALA A 143 -3.18 5.88 12.31
CA ALA A 143 -1.96 6.07 13.07
C ALA A 143 -2.12 5.61 14.53
N ARG A 144 -1.21 4.78 15.02
CA ARG A 144 -1.20 4.25 16.39
C ARG A 144 0.01 4.76 17.16
N GLY A 145 -0.17 5.02 18.46
CA GLY A 145 0.88 5.49 19.35
C GLY A 145 2.06 4.52 19.49
N LEU A 146 3.17 5.04 20.04
CA LEU A 146 4.39 4.27 20.27
C LEU A 146 4.21 3.16 21.33
N ASP A 147 3.22 3.32 22.21
CA ASP A 147 2.95 2.45 23.36
C ASP A 147 2.18 1.16 23.00
N GLY A 148 1.81 0.99 21.73
CA GLY A 148 1.15 -0.23 21.22
C GLY A 148 2.09 -1.43 21.07
N MET A 149 3.41 -1.25 21.25
CA MET A 149 4.33 -2.36 21.51
C MET A 149 4.33 -2.58 23.03
N ASP A 150 3.61 -3.62 23.47
CA ASP A 150 3.58 -4.06 24.87
C ASP A 150 4.99 -4.30 25.42
N HIS A 151 5.58 -3.27 26.03
CA HIS A 151 6.81 -3.35 26.81
C HIS A 151 6.52 -3.66 28.29
N SER A 152 5.30 -4.12 28.63
CA SER A 152 4.89 -4.37 30.03
C SER A 152 5.53 -5.61 30.67
N LYS A 153 6.62 -6.15 30.10
CA LYS A 153 7.39 -7.25 30.68
C LYS A 153 8.90 -7.03 30.56
N MET A 154 9.39 -5.90 31.04
CA MET A 154 10.79 -5.78 31.46
C MET A 154 10.80 -5.65 32.98
N ASP A 155 10.66 -6.78 33.66
CA ASP A 155 10.97 -6.88 35.09
C ASP A 155 12.49 -6.75 35.23
N HIS A 156 12.95 -5.57 35.65
CA HIS A 156 14.35 -5.31 36.01
C HIS A 156 14.66 -5.68 37.47
N SER A 157 13.83 -6.50 38.12
CA SER A 157 14.09 -7.01 39.47
C SER A 157 15.01 -8.23 39.42
N LYS A 158 16.28 -8.04 39.06
CA LYS A 158 17.42 -8.89 39.46
C LYS A 158 18.74 -8.33 38.91
N MET A 159 19.23 -7.30 39.58
CA MET A 159 20.68 -7.11 39.72
C MET A 159 20.98 -7.10 41.22
N HIS A 160 21.42 -8.25 41.73
CA HIS A 160 22.17 -8.39 42.97
C HIS A 160 23.52 -9.01 42.60
#